data_AF-A0AB34ZGM7-F1
#
_entry.id   AF-A0AB34ZGM7-F1
#
_cell.length_a   1.000
_cell.length_b   1.000
_cell.length_c   1.000
_cell.angle_alpha   90.00
_cell.angle_beta   90.00
_cell.angle_gamma   90.00
#
_symmetry.space_group_name_H-M   'P 1'
#
loop_
_entity.id
_entity.type
_entity.pdbx_description
1 polymer ?
#
loop_
_entity_poly.entity_id
_entity_poly.type
_entity_poly.pdbx_seq_one_letter_code
_entity_poly.pdbx_strand_id
1 'polypeptide(L)'
;MTELDDNQPNLEDVKLAFDGQSLDWYLQKLVATVNTSNVQFGITLFVEGIIVSGQLVSGKQYFEAFAQEFSAAYPGDAEEKEDIRRAFASHASIYDTEEDAQQSSRPPQFLHLIDSRCFSPGGQPLPSNRGVLWRGKVNAVSGFTLGSLSAD
;
A
#
# COMPACT_ATOMS: atom_id res chain seq x y z
N MET A 1 11.85 -22.37 -47.92
CA MET A 1 11.22 -21.16 -47.38
C MET A 1 10.14 -21.62 -46.43
N THR A 2 10.49 -21.83 -45.16
CA THR A 2 9.52 -22.13 -44.11
C THR A 2 9.45 -20.86 -43.27
N GLU A 3 8.36 -20.13 -43.46
CA GLU A 3 7.92 -19.00 -42.65
C GLU A 3 7.98 -19.43 -41.19
N LEU A 4 8.86 -18.80 -40.41
CA LEU A 4 8.89 -18.98 -38.97
C LEU A 4 7.70 -18.19 -38.42
N ASP A 5 6.77 -18.92 -37.81
CA ASP A 5 5.60 -18.40 -37.11
C ASP A 5 6.04 -17.45 -35.99
N ASP A 6 5.89 -16.15 -36.24
CA ASP A 6 6.36 -15.04 -35.40
C ASP A 6 5.40 -14.76 -34.22
N ASN A 7 4.80 -15.83 -33.68
CA ASN A 7 3.82 -15.77 -32.60
C ASN A 7 4.42 -16.28 -31.27
N GLN A 8 5.66 -15.88 -30.96
CA GLN A 8 6.19 -16.05 -29.62
C GLN A 8 5.64 -14.96 -28.70
N PRO A 9 4.93 -15.31 -27.61
CA PRO A 9 4.40 -14.32 -26.69
C PRO A 9 5.56 -13.53 -26.09
N ASN A 10 5.40 -12.21 -26.03
CA ASN A 10 6.47 -11.35 -25.56
C ASN A 10 6.76 -11.65 -24.07
N LEU A 11 8.00 -11.50 -23.64
CA LEU A 11 8.42 -11.80 -22.25
C LEU A 11 7.65 -10.99 -21.20
N GLU A 12 7.24 -9.77 -21.54
CA GLU A 12 6.39 -8.94 -20.67
C GLU A 12 4.96 -9.49 -20.58
N ASP A 13 4.37 -10.02 -21.66
CA ASP A 13 3.03 -10.63 -21.68
C ASP A 13 3.02 -11.93 -20.87
N VAL A 14 4.07 -12.76 -21.02
CA VAL A 14 4.23 -13.99 -20.23
C VAL A 14 4.41 -13.66 -18.75
N LYS A 15 5.22 -12.65 -18.44
CA LYS A 15 5.42 -12.17 -17.08
C LYS A 15 4.14 -11.56 -16.52
N LEU A 16 3.40 -10.77 -17.30
CA LEU A 16 2.13 -10.17 -16.88
C LEU A 16 1.04 -11.22 -16.70
N ALA A 17 1.02 -12.28 -17.50
CA ALA A 17 0.10 -13.40 -17.33
C ALA A 17 0.42 -14.22 -16.07
N PHE A 18 1.70 -14.48 -15.79
CA PHE A 18 2.13 -15.20 -14.60
C PHE A 18 1.98 -14.38 -13.31
N ASP A 19 2.42 -13.12 -13.36
CA ASP A 19 2.26 -12.17 -12.26
C ASP A 19 0.78 -11.88 -12.07
N GLY A 20 -0.01 -11.65 -13.12
CA GLY A 20 -1.46 -11.42 -13.05
C GLY A 20 -2.27 -12.58 -12.47
N GLN A 21 -1.75 -13.81 -12.49
CA GLN A 21 -2.35 -14.98 -11.82
C GLN A 21 -1.99 -15.07 -10.33
N SER A 22 -0.94 -14.39 -9.86
CA SER A 22 -0.46 -14.44 -8.46
C SER A 22 -0.44 -13.08 -7.75
N LEU A 23 -0.66 -11.99 -8.48
CA LEU A 23 -0.47 -10.60 -8.08
C LEU A 23 -1.31 -9.67 -8.99
N ASP A 24 -2.22 -8.89 -8.42
CA ASP A 24 -3.04 -7.96 -9.18
C ASP A 24 -2.18 -6.78 -9.71
N TRP A 25 -1.83 -6.83 -11.00
CA TRP A 25 -0.99 -5.82 -11.65
C TRP A 25 -1.61 -4.41 -11.58
N TYR A 26 -2.93 -4.31 -11.56
CA TYR A 26 -3.61 -3.03 -11.58
C TYR A 26 -3.63 -2.42 -10.18
N LEU A 27 -3.84 -3.22 -9.14
CA LEU A 27 -3.62 -2.80 -7.76
C LEU A 27 -2.18 -2.31 -7.57
N GLN A 28 -1.18 -3.00 -8.12
CA GLN A 28 0.20 -2.52 -8.10
C GLN A 28 0.38 -1.18 -8.82
N LYS A 29 -0.29 -0.98 -9.96
CA LYS A 29 -0.25 0.30 -10.68
C LYS A 29 -0.85 1.43 -9.85
N LEU A 30 -1.96 1.19 -9.15
CA LEU A 30 -2.57 2.15 -8.23
C LEU A 30 -1.61 2.51 -7.08
N VAL A 31 -0.98 1.50 -6.47
CA VAL A 31 -0.01 1.69 -5.39
C VAL A 31 1.23 2.45 -5.88
N ALA A 32 1.73 2.13 -7.08
CA ALA A 32 2.87 2.83 -7.67
C ALA A 32 2.51 4.31 -7.93
N THR A 33 1.28 4.59 -8.38
CA THR A 33 0.81 5.95 -8.66
C THR A 33 0.77 6.81 -7.40
N VAL A 34 0.26 6.29 -6.27
CA VAL A 34 0.29 7.06 -5.01
C VAL A 34 1.70 7.20 -4.47
N ASN A 35 2.61 6.24 -4.72
CA ASN A 35 4.00 6.33 -4.25
C ASN A 35 4.84 7.38 -5.00
N THR A 36 4.50 7.69 -6.25
CA THR A 36 5.27 8.62 -7.10
C THR A 36 4.56 9.97 -7.33
N SER A 37 3.43 10.20 -6.68
CA SER A 37 2.68 11.45 -6.79
C SER A 37 2.10 11.85 -5.43
N ASN A 38 1.42 13.00 -5.40
CA ASN A 38 0.75 13.51 -4.20
C ASN A 38 -0.74 13.13 -4.15
N VAL A 39 -1.17 12.14 -4.94
CA VAL A 39 -2.59 11.72 -4.96
C VAL A 39 -2.86 10.69 -3.87
N GLN A 40 -4.07 10.75 -3.32
CA GLN A 40 -4.62 9.75 -2.40
C GLN A 40 -6.08 9.52 -2.74
N PHE A 41 -6.60 8.33 -2.50
CA PHE A 41 -8.02 8.03 -2.76
C PHE A 41 -8.52 6.89 -1.88
N GLY A 42 -9.83 6.87 -1.67
CA GLY A 42 -10.49 5.80 -0.93
C GLY A 42 -10.41 4.48 -1.68
N ILE A 43 -10.13 3.40 -0.96
CA ILE A 43 -10.13 2.04 -1.47
C ILE A 43 -10.67 1.10 -0.40
N THR A 44 -11.38 0.07 -0.85
CA THR A 44 -11.84 -1.04 0.00
C THR A 44 -11.25 -2.33 -0.54
N LEU A 45 -10.62 -3.11 0.33
CA LEU A 45 -9.84 -4.30 0.02
C LEU A 45 -10.52 -5.53 0.63
N PHE A 46 -10.53 -6.62 -0.12
CA PHE A 46 -10.91 -7.93 0.39
C PHE A 46 -9.63 -8.71 0.73
N VAL A 47 -9.43 -9.04 2.01
CA VAL A 47 -8.19 -9.66 2.51
C VAL A 47 -8.56 -10.78 3.48
N GLU A 48 -8.25 -12.04 3.15
CA GLU A 48 -8.36 -13.20 4.05
C GLU A 48 -9.67 -13.30 4.87
N GLY A 49 -10.82 -12.92 4.28
CA GLY A 49 -12.13 -12.99 4.94
C GLY A 49 -12.53 -11.77 5.77
N ILE A 50 -11.69 -10.72 5.78
CA ILE A 50 -12.05 -9.39 6.28
C ILE A 50 -12.08 -8.38 5.14
N ILE A 51 -12.82 -7.29 5.37
CA ILE A 51 -12.81 -6.13 4.49
C ILE A 51 -12.00 -5.03 5.15
N VAL A 52 -11.05 -4.43 4.45
CA VAL A 52 -10.27 -3.29 4.95
C VAL A 52 -10.57 -2.09 4.08
N SER A 53 -11.09 -1.01 4.65
CA SER A 53 -11.42 0.21 3.92
C SER A 53 -10.68 1.39 4.52
N GLY A 54 -10.13 2.27 3.67
CA GLY A 54 -9.43 3.47 4.09
C GLY A 54 -8.95 4.30 2.91
N GLN A 55 -8.03 5.23 3.16
CA GLN A 55 -7.42 6.06 2.12
C GLN A 55 -6.06 5.47 1.71
N LEU A 56 -5.93 5.06 0.45
CA LEU A 56 -4.65 4.67 -0.13
C LEU A 56 -3.73 5.88 -0.25
N VAL A 57 -2.54 5.77 0.34
CA VAL A 57 -1.54 6.83 0.40
C VAL A 57 -0.17 6.33 -0.05
N SER A 58 0.72 7.29 -0.31
CA SER A 58 2.13 6.98 -0.56
C SER A 58 2.76 6.32 0.67
N GLY A 59 3.77 5.47 0.47
CA GLY A 59 4.51 4.92 1.59
C GLY A 59 5.25 6.01 2.39
N LYS A 60 5.64 7.13 1.76
CA LYS A 60 6.17 8.31 2.46
C LYS A 60 5.18 8.86 3.49
N GLN A 61 3.96 9.17 3.06
CA GLN A 61 2.89 9.64 3.93
C GLN A 61 2.60 8.63 5.05
N TYR A 62 2.60 7.33 4.74
CA TYR A 62 2.41 6.29 5.73
C TYR A 62 3.51 6.26 6.79
N PHE A 63 4.79 6.29 6.41
CA PHE A 63 5.90 6.23 7.38
C PHE A 63 6.02 7.51 8.21
N GLU A 64 5.69 8.67 7.63
CA GLU A 64 5.58 9.93 8.38
C GLU A 64 4.45 9.85 9.43
N ALA A 65 3.27 9.35 9.06
CA ALA A 65 2.16 9.16 9.99
C ALA A 65 2.48 8.10 11.06
N PHE A 66 3.11 6.99 10.67
CA PHE A 66 3.54 5.93 11.59
C PHE A 66 4.51 6.48 12.63
N ALA A 67 5.50 7.27 12.21
CA ALA A 67 6.47 7.90 13.10
C ALA A 67 5.79 8.81 14.13
N GLN A 68 4.76 9.56 13.72
CA GLN A 68 3.98 10.42 14.60
C GLN A 68 3.15 9.62 15.61
N GLU A 69 2.40 8.61 15.16
CA GLU A 69 1.58 7.79 16.06
C GLU A 69 2.45 7.03 17.06
N PHE A 70 3.58 6.47 16.59
CA PHE A 70 4.49 5.70 17.42
C PHE A 70 5.17 6.57 18.48
N SER A 71 5.72 7.73 18.10
CA SER A 71 6.38 8.62 19.06
C SER A 71 5.42 9.20 20.08
N ALA A 72 4.17 9.50 19.69
CA ALA A 72 3.14 9.97 20.61
C ALA A 72 2.84 8.96 21.72
N ALA A 73 2.81 7.67 21.36
CA ALA A 73 2.57 6.55 22.28
C ALA A 73 3.80 6.12 23.09
N TYR A 74 5.01 6.56 22.71
CA TYR A 74 6.24 6.15 23.37
C TYR A 74 6.34 6.72 24.80
N PRO A 75 6.68 5.90 25.82
CA PRO A 75 6.87 6.37 27.18
C PRO A 75 8.27 6.97 27.33
N GLY A 76 8.43 8.22 26.91
CA GLY A 76 9.69 8.98 27.00
C GLY A 76 9.43 10.47 27.09
N ASP A 77 10.50 11.23 27.33
CA ASP A 77 10.43 12.70 27.33
C ASP A 77 10.32 13.28 25.92
N ALA A 78 10.26 14.61 25.80
CA ALA A 78 10.06 15.27 24.52
C ALA A 78 11.23 15.06 23.54
N GLU A 79 12.45 14.92 24.05
CA GLU A 79 13.64 14.72 23.22
C GLU A 79 13.67 13.29 22.68
N GLU A 80 13.45 12.30 23.55
CA GLU A 80 13.37 10.88 23.18
C GLU A 80 12.27 10.62 22.16
N LYS A 81 11.09 11.23 22.33
CA LYS A 81 9.97 11.12 21.38
C LYS A 81 10.33 11.67 20.01
N GLU A 82 11.01 12.81 19.98
CA GLU A 82 11.39 13.44 18.72
C GLU A 82 12.49 12.65 18.00
N ASP A 83 13.43 12.05 18.74
CA ASP A 83 14.44 11.14 18.17
C ASP A 83 13.79 9.90 17.54
N ILE A 84 12.81 9.30 18.22
CA ILE A 84 12.05 8.15 17.70
C ILE A 84 11.26 8.54 16.46
N ARG A 85 10.60 9.70 16.48
CA ARG A 85 9.86 10.21 15.32
C ARG A 85 10.80 10.36 14.11
N ARG A 86 11.99 10.95 14.30
CA ARG A 86 12.98 11.08 13.22
C ARG A 86 13.47 9.73 12.71
N ALA A 87 13.75 8.79 13.62
CA ALA A 87 14.21 7.45 13.26
C ALA A 87 13.20 6.72 12.36
N PHE A 88 11.91 6.70 12.72
CA PHE A 88 10.90 6.06 11.89
C PHE A 88 10.58 6.84 10.61
N ALA A 89 10.53 8.17 10.65
CA ALA A 89 10.27 8.99 9.47
C ALA A 89 11.38 8.85 8.41
N SER A 90 12.61 8.54 8.81
CA SER A 90 13.71 8.32 7.86
C SER A 90 13.44 7.20 6.84
N HIS A 91 12.55 6.23 7.16
CA HIS A 91 12.14 5.18 6.24
C HIS A 91 11.29 5.69 5.07
N ALA A 92 10.75 6.91 5.16
CA ALA A 92 10.05 7.55 4.05
C ALA A 92 10.98 7.86 2.86
N SER A 93 12.29 7.98 3.11
CA SER A 93 13.29 8.28 2.08
C SER A 93 13.38 7.23 0.96
N ILE A 94 12.91 6.00 1.19
CA ILE A 94 12.82 4.97 0.15
C ILE A 94 11.85 5.35 -1.00
N TYR A 95 11.05 6.40 -0.80
CA TYR A 95 10.10 6.95 -1.77
C TYR A 95 10.55 8.30 -2.35
N ASP A 96 11.68 8.86 -1.91
CA ASP A 96 12.26 10.09 -2.46
C ASP A 96 13.09 9.74 -3.71
N THR A 97 12.42 9.58 -4.85
CA THR A 97 13.04 9.08 -6.09
C THR A 97 13.85 10.15 -6.82
N GLU A 98 15.18 10.08 -6.71
CA GLU A 98 16.12 10.35 -7.82
C GLU A 98 17.36 9.41 -7.83
N GLU A 99 17.80 8.83 -6.70
CA GLU A 99 19.07 8.07 -6.68
C GLU A 99 18.98 6.57 -7.02
N ASP A 100 17.82 5.92 -6.88
CA ASP A 100 17.65 4.48 -7.17
C ASP A 100 16.66 4.21 -8.31
N ALA A 101 17.06 4.55 -9.55
CA ALA A 101 16.34 4.15 -10.76
C ALA A 101 16.05 2.63 -10.84
N GLN A 102 16.81 1.81 -10.11
CA GLN A 102 16.61 0.36 -10.00
C GLN A 102 15.51 -0.07 -9.00
N GLN A 103 15.15 0.74 -8.00
CA GLN A 103 13.99 0.48 -7.14
C GLN A 103 12.68 0.95 -7.77
N SER A 104 12.74 1.98 -8.63
CA SER A 104 11.59 2.45 -9.41
C SER A 104 11.04 1.41 -10.40
N SER A 105 11.83 0.38 -10.74
CA SER A 105 11.45 -0.68 -11.68
C SER A 105 10.76 -1.89 -11.02
N ARG A 106 10.82 -2.01 -9.69
CA ARG A 106 10.20 -3.14 -8.99
C ARG A 106 8.74 -2.80 -8.65
N PRO A 107 7.77 -3.66 -9.02
CA PRO A 107 6.39 -3.48 -8.61
C PRO A 107 6.25 -3.43 -7.09
N PRO A 108 5.39 -2.54 -6.54
CA PRO A 108 5.19 -2.44 -5.11
C PRO A 108 4.63 -3.74 -4.54
N GLN A 109 5.20 -4.19 -3.42
CA GLN A 109 4.79 -5.43 -2.72
C GLN A 109 3.84 -5.17 -1.56
N PHE A 110 3.83 -3.94 -1.05
CA PHE A 110 3.00 -3.50 0.05
C PHE A 110 2.22 -2.27 -0.36
N LEU A 111 1.02 -2.15 0.19
CA LEU A 111 0.19 -0.96 0.08
C LEU A 111 -0.14 -0.44 1.48
N HIS A 112 -0.43 0.86 1.55
CA HIS A 112 -0.53 1.59 2.80
C HIS A 112 -1.83 2.39 2.83
N LEU A 113 -2.62 2.18 3.88
CA LEU A 113 -3.83 2.95 4.12
C LEU A 113 -3.67 3.81 5.37
N ILE A 114 -4.25 5.00 5.33
CA ILE A 114 -4.54 5.85 6.50
C ILE A 114 -6.05 5.92 6.71
N ASP A 115 -6.47 6.32 7.92
CA ASP A 115 -7.88 6.36 8.33
C ASP A 115 -8.64 5.05 8.01
N SER A 116 -7.94 3.92 8.17
CA SER A 116 -8.47 2.62 7.78
C SER A 116 -9.29 1.97 8.89
N ARG A 117 -10.27 1.17 8.50
CA ARG A 117 -11.11 0.34 9.36
C ARG A 117 -11.26 -1.05 8.75
N CYS A 118 -11.26 -2.06 9.61
CA CYS A 118 -11.53 -3.45 9.25
C CYS A 118 -12.99 -3.79 9.56
N PHE A 119 -13.68 -4.45 8.63
CA PHE A 119 -15.06 -4.88 8.77
C PHE A 119 -15.09 -6.41 8.71
N SER A 120 -15.67 -7.02 9.73
CA SER A 120 -16.01 -8.44 9.71
C SER A 120 -17.46 -8.62 9.23
N PRO A 121 -17.81 -9.75 8.57
CA PRO A 121 -19.14 -9.94 7.97
C PRO A 121 -20.36 -9.74 8.88
N GLY A 122 -20.19 -9.73 10.21
CA GLY A 122 -21.28 -9.52 11.18
C GLY A 122 -20.97 -8.51 12.28
N GLY A 123 -19.89 -7.74 12.15
CA GLY A 123 -19.37 -6.88 13.23
C GLY A 123 -19.40 -5.39 12.89
N GLN A 124 -19.28 -4.58 13.95
CA GLN A 124 -18.96 -3.17 13.83
C GLN A 124 -17.52 -2.99 13.31
N PRO A 125 -17.20 -1.87 12.63
CA PRO A 125 -15.85 -1.60 12.16
C PRO A 125 -14.84 -1.60 13.31
N LEU A 126 -13.65 -2.13 13.03
CA LEU A 126 -12.54 -2.24 13.96
C LEU A 126 -11.33 -1.45 13.44
N PRO A 127 -10.79 -0.50 14.23
CA PRO A 127 -11.36 0.01 15.47
C PRO A 127 -12.59 0.90 15.20
N SER A 128 -13.48 1.00 16.20
CA SER A 128 -14.76 1.71 16.08
C SER A 128 -14.68 3.21 16.35
N ASN A 129 -13.60 3.69 16.98
CA ASN A 129 -13.48 5.06 17.47
C ASN A 129 -12.77 6.03 16.51
N ARG A 130 -11.81 5.54 15.73
CA ARG A 130 -11.05 6.30 14.73
C ARG A 130 -10.47 5.35 13.69
N GLY A 131 -10.14 5.84 12.50
CA GLY A 131 -9.33 5.05 11.58
C GLY A 131 -7.89 4.92 12.05
N VAL A 132 -7.22 3.88 11.55
CA VAL A 132 -5.83 3.55 11.89
C VAL A 132 -4.96 3.43 10.65
N LEU A 133 -3.65 3.39 10.87
CA LEU A 133 -2.69 3.00 9.85
C LEU A 133 -2.82 1.51 9.56
N TRP A 134 -2.83 1.16 8.28
CA TRP A 134 -2.82 -0.24 7.84
C TRP A 134 -1.80 -0.44 6.74
N ARG A 135 -1.01 -1.51 6.86
CA ARG A 135 -0.03 -1.93 5.85
C ARG A 135 -0.30 -3.39 5.50
N GLY A 136 -0.54 -3.66 4.23
CA GLY A 136 -0.83 -5.01 3.75
C GLY A 136 0.00 -5.40 2.54
N LYS A 137 0.14 -6.72 2.36
CA LYS A 137 0.78 -7.28 1.17
C LYS A 137 -0.19 -7.22 0.00
N VAL A 138 0.29 -6.80 -1.16
CA VAL A 138 -0.52 -6.79 -2.39
C VAL A 138 -1.01 -8.20 -2.74
N ASN A 139 -0.18 -9.23 -2.53
CA ASN A 139 -0.54 -10.62 -2.83
C ASN A 139 -1.54 -11.27 -1.84
N ALA A 140 -1.91 -10.59 -0.76
CA ALA A 140 -2.94 -11.05 0.17
C ALA A 140 -4.33 -10.49 -0.17
N VAL A 141 -4.41 -9.57 -1.14
CA VAL A 141 -5.65 -8.94 -1.57
C VAL A 141 -6.32 -9.81 -2.64
N SER A 142 -7.51 -10.31 -2.35
CA SER A 142 -8.30 -11.11 -3.30
C SER A 142 -9.14 -10.25 -4.26
N GLY A 143 -9.27 -8.96 -3.97
CA GLY A 143 -9.90 -7.97 -4.84
C GLY A 143 -10.04 -6.62 -4.14
N PHE A 144 -10.49 -5.60 -4.87
CA PHE A 144 -10.75 -4.28 -4.30
C PHE A 144 -11.92 -3.56 -4.99
N THR A 145 -12.48 -2.56 -4.32
CA THR A 145 -13.35 -1.54 -4.93
C THR A 145 -12.73 -0.17 -4.74
N LEU A 146 -12.96 0.73 -5.70
CA LEU A 146 -12.62 2.14 -5.55
C LEU A 146 -13.67 2.82 -4.66
N GLY A 147 -13.23 3.60 -3.68
CA GLY A 147 -14.05 4.20 -2.64
C GLY A 147 -13.83 3.57 -1.26
N SER A 148 -14.09 4.35 -0.22
CA SER A 148 -14.04 3.90 1.18
C SER A 148 -15.44 3.74 1.75
N LEU A 149 -15.63 2.68 2.55
CA LEU A 149 -16.78 2.51 3.42
C LEU A 149 -16.72 3.55 4.54
N SER A 150 -17.81 4.31 4.70
CA SER A 150 -18.04 5.10 5.91
C SER A 150 -18.67 4.23 6.99
N ALA A 151 -18.26 4.46 8.23
CA ALA A 151 -19.01 4.03 9.40
C ALA A 151 -19.85 5.24 9.81
N ASP A 152 -21.17 5.18 9.57
CA ASP A 152 -22.12 6.11 10.18
C ASP A 152 -22.43 5.69 11.62
#